data_AF-A0A497S6I7-F1
#
_entry.id   AF-A0A497S6I7-F1
#
_cell.length_a   1.000
_cell.length_b   1.000
_cell.length_c   1.000
_cell.angle_alpha   90.00
_cell.angle_beta   90.00
_cell.angle_gamma   90.00
#
_symmetry.space_group_name_H-M   'P 1'
#
loop_
_entity.id
_entity.type
_entity.pdbx_description
1 polymer ?
#
loop_
_entity_poly.entity_id
_entity_poly.type
_entity_poly.pdbx_seq_one_letter_code
_entity_poly.pdbx_strand_id
1 'polypeptide(L)'
;MEDLNLSNKGGRGKVEDVPKYFIHSMKQLFRFPYLAVPSLISSSLLTGIIWTLIFSLILLSLPIIPRIIPIINKFSEYGYYASDSEVYQLVNELEGFLTDIGIVFVMIIILGVILTILYIILNAYINAGRIGYIWKGITRDINLNNFFVYGRRYLLRVLLLWIIKFFIFLTYSIIFFAILAFFFVLLFITTYNDLDAGTIALNAFIFILILILSLILYFIFWIMISILLFFSDILIVVKDSKVIESIENSIRLVCRNIWCVALFYLVSICIWIVFYLIFAPIEFIISLSGYNLSSLSTLISTLLLIPIIEIARMNLFLSLINEQIMIPEIESIRIKNLIIRCLSFVKESPRILSNFVCNDFRYILACSIIALFGFYIGYNVGSPFSVFSDTISDLIYQRDGGILGTPYTSLPFIDFFEYLFNNTLVCLYLFISGIFLGIIPLIGIFNNSVLISIMFGILPLNISIASIIPHGIIEFSALLISSSAGLKFGLHLIRRNSNINEVFNETLRVCLSVLILIIIAAFIEAFITPIITYIAMG
;
A
#
# COMPACT_ATOMS: atom_id res chain seq x y z
N MET A 1 -36.83 9.28 2.66
CA MET A 1 -36.91 10.74 2.41
C MET A 1 -37.65 11.32 3.58
N GLU A 2 -36.91 11.85 4.54
CA GLU A 2 -37.36 12.73 5.61
C GLU A 2 -36.38 13.89 5.56
N ASP A 3 -36.89 15.10 5.37
CA ASP A 3 -36.11 16.32 5.26
C ASP A 3 -35.36 16.59 6.59
N LEU A 4 -34.10 16.18 6.65
CA LEU A 4 -33.11 16.62 7.64
C LEU A 4 -32.61 18.03 7.25
N ASN A 5 -33.54 18.98 7.19
CA ASN A 5 -33.18 20.39 7.22
C ASN A 5 -32.44 20.65 8.54
N LEU A 6 -31.26 21.26 8.44
CA LEU A 6 -30.46 21.73 9.57
C LEU A 6 -31.18 22.86 10.32
N SER A 7 -32.30 22.58 10.98
CA SER A 7 -32.83 23.45 12.02
C SER A 7 -31.98 23.25 13.27
N ASN A 8 -30.96 24.07 13.47
CA ASN A 8 -30.35 24.45 14.77
C ASN A 8 -29.99 23.36 15.83
N LYS A 9 -30.02 22.05 15.53
CA LYS A 9 -29.90 20.97 16.54
C LYS A 9 -28.62 20.13 16.46
N GLY A 10 -27.51 20.68 15.94
CA GLY A 10 -26.21 20.03 16.17
C GLY A 10 -25.68 20.43 17.55
N GLY A 11 -25.23 19.46 18.36
CA GLY A 11 -24.70 19.70 19.69
C GLY A 11 -23.39 20.50 19.69
N ARG A 12 -23.05 21.12 20.83
CA ARG A 12 -21.68 21.54 21.13
C ARG A 12 -20.96 20.34 21.73
N GLY A 13 -19.94 19.83 21.05
CA GLY A 13 -19.08 18.79 21.61
C GLY A 13 -18.27 19.35 22.78
N LYS A 14 -17.97 18.52 23.79
CA LYS A 14 -17.03 18.89 24.85
C LYS A 14 -15.61 18.53 24.41
N VAL A 15 -14.70 19.49 24.47
CA VAL A 15 -13.29 19.32 24.08
C VAL A 15 -12.62 18.22 24.91
N GLU A 16 -12.97 18.11 26.19
CA GLU A 16 -12.46 17.10 27.14
C GLU A 16 -12.77 15.65 26.72
N ASP A 17 -13.78 15.44 25.89
CA ASP A 17 -14.15 14.10 25.43
C ASP A 17 -13.34 13.66 24.20
N VAL A 18 -12.52 14.53 23.59
CA VAL A 18 -11.79 14.22 22.35
C VAL A 18 -10.88 12.99 22.49
N PRO A 19 -10.02 12.86 23.53
CA PRO A 19 -9.20 11.66 23.73
C PRO A 19 -10.04 10.38 23.90
N LYS A 20 -11.25 10.50 24.46
CA LYS A 20 -12.14 9.35 24.68
C LYS A 20 -12.57 8.71 23.36
N TYR A 21 -12.76 9.47 22.28
CA TYR A 21 -13.09 8.89 20.97
C TYR A 21 -12.02 7.94 20.43
N PHE A 22 -10.73 8.20 20.71
CA PHE A 22 -9.63 7.30 20.35
C PHE A 22 -9.58 6.03 21.22
N ILE A 23 -9.84 6.18 22.53
CA ILE A 23 -9.94 5.02 23.42
C ILE A 23 -11.15 4.15 23.05
N HIS A 24 -12.28 4.77 22.69
CA HIS A 24 -13.51 4.06 22.34
C HIS A 24 -13.37 3.34 21.00
N SER A 25 -12.77 3.99 20.01
CA SER A 25 -12.48 3.36 18.72
C SER A 25 -11.56 2.15 18.85
N MET A 26 -10.52 2.23 19.68
CA MET A 26 -9.66 1.09 19.99
C MET A 26 -10.46 -0.08 20.60
N LYS A 27 -11.33 0.19 21.57
CA LYS A 27 -12.20 -0.83 22.18
C LYS A 27 -13.18 -1.44 21.16
N GLN A 28 -13.79 -0.61 20.30
CA GLN A 28 -14.68 -1.04 19.24
C GLN A 28 -13.96 -1.96 18.24
N LEU A 29 -12.76 -1.59 17.83
CA LEU A 29 -11.95 -2.37 16.90
C LEU A 29 -11.55 -3.74 17.48
N PHE A 30 -11.07 -3.80 18.72
CA PHE A 30 -10.69 -5.07 19.34
C PHE A 30 -11.88 -6.02 19.54
N ARG A 31 -13.09 -5.48 19.75
CA ARG A 31 -14.31 -6.29 19.85
C ARG A 31 -14.81 -6.75 18.48
N PHE A 32 -14.70 -5.88 17.48
CA PHE A 32 -15.14 -6.13 16.12
C PHE A 32 -14.00 -5.89 15.12
N PRO A 33 -13.05 -6.84 14.99
CA PRO A 33 -11.91 -6.71 14.08
C PRO A 33 -12.29 -6.49 12.62
N TYR A 34 -13.52 -6.88 12.23
CA TYR A 34 -14.10 -6.60 10.92
C TYR A 34 -14.19 -5.10 10.58
N LEU A 35 -14.08 -4.20 11.56
CA LEU A 35 -13.98 -2.76 11.32
C LEU A 35 -12.66 -2.33 10.67
N ALA A 36 -11.62 -3.19 10.65
CA ALA A 36 -10.38 -2.98 9.90
C ALA A 36 -10.48 -3.36 8.41
N VAL A 37 -11.54 -4.05 7.97
CA VAL A 37 -11.67 -4.49 6.57
C VAL A 37 -11.56 -3.32 5.57
N PRO A 38 -12.18 -2.14 5.80
CA PRO A 38 -12.04 -1.01 4.89
C PRO A 38 -10.60 -0.47 4.76
N SER A 39 -9.79 -0.50 5.83
CA SER A 39 -8.40 -0.04 5.76
C SER A 39 -7.53 -1.03 4.97
N LEU A 40 -7.80 -2.35 5.09
CA LEU A 40 -7.19 -3.38 4.26
C LEU A 40 -7.55 -3.20 2.77
N ILE A 41 -8.82 -2.94 2.47
CA ILE A 41 -9.24 -2.63 1.09
C ILE A 41 -8.52 -1.39 0.57
N SER A 42 -8.46 -0.31 1.36
CA SER A 42 -7.82 0.94 0.98
C SER A 42 -6.31 0.79 0.73
N SER A 43 -5.62 0.05 1.59
CA SER A 43 -4.17 -0.20 1.44
C SER A 43 -3.87 -1.10 0.24
N SER A 44 -4.72 -2.10 -0.03
CA SER A 44 -4.55 -3.00 -1.19
C SER A 44 -4.70 -2.31 -2.55
N LEU A 45 -5.36 -1.15 -2.63
CA LEU A 45 -5.57 -0.44 -3.89
C LEU A 45 -4.24 -0.01 -4.51
N LEU A 46 -3.36 0.63 -3.73
CA LEU A 46 -2.07 1.10 -4.22
C LEU A 46 -1.20 -0.09 -4.66
N THR A 47 -1.17 -1.15 -3.85
CA THR A 47 -0.47 -2.40 -4.20
C THR A 47 -1.01 -3.00 -5.49
N GLY A 48 -2.32 -3.02 -5.71
CA GLY A 48 -2.92 -3.52 -6.95
C GLY A 48 -2.53 -2.70 -8.18
N ILE A 49 -2.44 -1.37 -8.05
CA ILE A 49 -1.95 -0.48 -9.12
C ILE A 49 -0.47 -0.76 -9.42
N ILE A 50 0.37 -0.90 -8.38
CA ILE A 50 1.79 -1.22 -8.53
C ILE A 50 1.97 -2.58 -9.21
N TRP A 51 1.23 -3.61 -8.79
CA TRP A 51 1.28 -4.92 -9.43
C TRP A 51 0.84 -4.87 -10.90
N THR A 52 -0.16 -4.07 -11.23
CA THR A 52 -0.60 -3.88 -12.62
C THR A 52 0.47 -3.17 -13.46
N LEU A 53 1.16 -2.18 -12.87
CA LEU A 53 2.29 -1.52 -13.50
C LEU A 53 3.44 -2.50 -13.76
N ILE A 54 3.87 -3.25 -12.75
CA ILE A 54 4.94 -4.27 -12.86
C ILE A 54 4.59 -5.31 -13.93
N PHE A 55 3.36 -5.84 -13.88
CA PHE A 55 2.86 -6.79 -14.88
C PHE A 55 2.96 -6.23 -16.30
N SER A 56 2.53 -4.98 -16.49
CA SER A 56 2.59 -4.33 -17.80
C SER A 56 4.03 -4.07 -18.25
N LEU A 57 4.93 -3.70 -17.33
CA LEU A 57 6.36 -3.52 -17.62
C LEU A 57 7.01 -4.84 -18.06
N ILE A 58 6.70 -5.94 -17.39
CA ILE A 58 7.16 -7.29 -17.78
C ILE A 58 6.68 -7.63 -19.18
N LEU A 59 5.41 -7.38 -19.51
CA LEU A 59 4.90 -7.67 -20.85
C LEU A 59 5.51 -6.77 -21.93
N LEU A 60 5.76 -5.50 -21.62
CA LEU A 60 6.38 -4.54 -22.53
C LEU A 60 7.86 -4.85 -22.80
N SER A 61 8.55 -5.54 -21.89
CA SER A 61 9.94 -5.92 -22.09
C SER A 61 10.11 -7.15 -23.00
N LEU A 62 9.09 -8.02 -23.10
CA LEU A 62 9.17 -9.29 -23.86
C LEU A 62 9.65 -9.14 -25.32
N PRO A 63 9.17 -8.17 -26.12
CA PRO A 63 9.63 -8.01 -27.50
C PRO A 63 11.08 -7.52 -27.62
N ILE A 64 11.59 -6.88 -26.57
CA ILE A 64 12.93 -6.27 -26.54
C ILE A 64 13.98 -7.32 -26.18
N ILE A 65 13.65 -8.24 -25.27
CA ILE A 65 14.60 -9.22 -24.71
C ILE A 65 15.34 -10.02 -25.80
N PRO A 66 14.68 -10.65 -26.80
CA PRO A 66 15.38 -11.41 -27.84
C PRO A 66 16.39 -10.59 -28.64
N ARG A 67 16.15 -9.28 -28.78
CA ARG A 67 17.02 -8.37 -29.51
C ARG A 67 18.23 -7.96 -28.67
N ILE A 68 18.08 -7.87 -27.34
CA ILE A 68 19.17 -7.53 -26.41
C ILE A 68 20.14 -8.70 -26.20
N ILE A 69 19.66 -9.96 -26.25
CA ILE A 69 20.48 -11.17 -26.07
C ILE A 69 21.83 -11.14 -26.82
N PRO A 70 21.89 -10.91 -28.15
CA PRO A 70 23.17 -10.91 -28.87
C PRO A 70 24.13 -9.83 -28.38
N ILE A 71 23.63 -8.68 -27.90
CA ILE A 71 24.45 -7.60 -27.35
C ILE A 71 25.04 -8.02 -26.00
N ILE A 72 24.23 -8.64 -25.13
CA ILE A 72 24.70 -9.16 -23.84
C ILE A 72 25.81 -10.19 -24.05
N ASN A 73 25.63 -11.10 -25.00
CA ASN A 73 26.63 -12.14 -25.28
C ASN A 73 27.95 -11.52 -25.80
N LYS A 74 27.89 -10.57 -26.75
CA LYS A 74 29.08 -9.84 -27.23
C LYS A 74 29.77 -9.07 -26.10
N PHE A 75 29.01 -8.41 -25.24
CA PHE A 75 29.56 -7.67 -24.10
C PHE A 75 30.36 -8.61 -23.18
N SER A 76 29.83 -9.81 -22.93
CA SER A 76 30.53 -10.83 -22.15
C SER A 76 31.76 -11.40 -22.85
N GLU A 77 31.72 -11.56 -24.18
CA GLU A 77 32.85 -12.06 -24.96
C GLU A 77 34.00 -11.05 -25.03
N TYR A 78 33.70 -9.76 -25.22
CA TYR A 78 34.70 -8.70 -25.35
C TYR A 78 35.40 -8.37 -24.03
N GLY A 79 34.67 -8.43 -22.90
CA GLY A 79 35.22 -8.23 -21.57
C GLY A 79 36.00 -6.91 -21.41
N TYR A 80 37.01 -6.92 -20.54
CA TYR A 80 37.84 -5.74 -20.23
C TYR A 80 38.88 -5.38 -21.31
N TYR A 81 39.04 -6.23 -22.33
CA TYR A 81 40.07 -6.11 -23.37
C TYR A 81 39.51 -5.75 -24.75
N ALA A 82 38.27 -5.26 -24.80
CA ALA A 82 37.61 -4.83 -26.02
C ALA A 82 38.42 -3.77 -26.77
N SER A 83 38.62 -3.97 -28.07
CA SER A 83 39.21 -2.96 -28.96
C SER A 83 38.24 -1.79 -29.19
N ASP A 84 38.77 -0.61 -29.53
CA ASP A 84 37.94 0.58 -29.83
C ASP A 84 36.88 0.31 -30.92
N SER A 85 37.21 -0.54 -31.90
CA SER A 85 36.26 -0.95 -32.96
C SER A 85 35.12 -1.83 -32.43
N GLU A 86 35.40 -2.74 -31.49
CA GLU A 86 34.39 -3.61 -30.88
C GLU A 86 33.45 -2.81 -29.98
N VAL A 87 34.00 -1.85 -29.22
CA VAL A 87 33.22 -0.89 -28.43
C VAL A 87 32.33 -0.06 -29.34
N TYR A 88 32.87 0.48 -30.43
CA TYR A 88 32.10 1.28 -31.39
C TYR A 88 30.95 0.50 -32.03
N GLN A 89 31.18 -0.77 -32.36
CA GLN A 89 30.13 -1.64 -32.88
C GLN A 89 29.00 -1.88 -31.86
N LEU A 90 29.36 -2.10 -30.60
CA LEU A 90 28.39 -2.32 -29.52
C LEU A 90 27.57 -1.05 -29.24
N VAL A 91 28.21 0.12 -29.28
CA VAL A 91 27.53 1.42 -29.17
C VAL A 91 26.53 1.63 -30.30
N ASN A 92 26.91 1.37 -31.56
CA ASN A 92 25.99 1.50 -32.69
C ASN A 92 24.79 0.54 -32.60
N GLU A 93 25.02 -0.70 -32.15
CA GLU A 93 23.94 -1.66 -31.92
C GLU A 93 22.99 -1.18 -30.81
N LEU A 94 23.53 -0.62 -29.72
CA LEU A 94 22.74 -0.02 -28.63
C LEU A 94 21.98 1.24 -29.06
N GLU A 95 22.59 2.10 -29.89
CA GLU A 95 21.91 3.28 -30.45
C GLU A 95 20.68 2.89 -31.28
N GLY A 96 20.74 1.76 -31.98
CA GLY A 96 19.59 1.19 -32.69
C GLY A 96 18.37 0.92 -31.80
N PHE A 97 18.56 0.71 -30.49
CA PHE A 97 17.49 0.48 -29.52
C PHE A 97 16.87 1.76 -28.95
N LEU A 98 17.50 2.93 -29.15
CA LEU A 98 16.99 4.18 -28.57
C LEU A 98 15.54 4.47 -28.98
N THR A 99 15.16 4.07 -30.20
CA THR A 99 13.78 4.21 -30.68
C THR A 99 12.81 3.26 -29.96
N ASP A 100 13.17 1.98 -29.80
CA ASP A 100 12.36 1.00 -29.09
C ASP A 100 12.21 1.38 -27.60
N ILE A 101 13.29 1.81 -26.96
CA ILE A 101 13.31 2.32 -25.59
C ILE A 101 12.41 3.57 -25.48
N GLY A 102 12.51 4.49 -26.44
CA GLY A 102 11.67 5.67 -26.52
C GLY A 102 10.17 5.34 -26.61
N ILE A 103 9.80 4.35 -27.42
CA ILE A 103 8.41 3.88 -27.54
C ILE A 103 7.93 3.29 -26.21
N VAL A 104 8.71 2.39 -25.60
CA VAL A 104 8.34 1.80 -24.29
C VAL A 104 8.22 2.87 -23.21
N PHE A 105 9.12 3.85 -23.18
CA PHE A 105 9.06 4.97 -22.25
C PHE A 105 7.75 5.77 -22.40
N VAL A 106 7.35 6.10 -23.64
CA VAL A 106 6.07 6.77 -23.91
C VAL A 106 4.88 5.89 -23.47
N MET A 107 4.92 4.58 -23.75
CA MET A 107 3.88 3.65 -23.30
C MET A 107 3.76 3.59 -21.78
N ILE A 108 4.88 3.61 -21.05
CA ILE A 108 4.91 3.63 -19.58
C ILE A 108 4.30 4.93 -19.05
N ILE A 109 4.58 6.09 -19.67
CA ILE A 109 3.97 7.36 -19.28
C ILE A 109 2.45 7.30 -19.48
N ILE A 110 1.99 6.85 -20.65
CA ILE A 110 0.55 6.73 -20.94
C ILE A 110 -0.12 5.78 -19.94
N LEU A 111 0.48 4.63 -19.69
CA LEU A 111 -0.01 3.66 -18.71
C LEU A 111 -0.06 4.27 -17.31
N GLY A 112 0.98 5.00 -16.89
CA GLY A 112 1.04 5.68 -15.60
C GLY A 112 -0.10 6.69 -15.44
N VAL A 113 -0.42 7.46 -16.49
CA VAL A 113 -1.56 8.39 -16.49
C VAL A 113 -2.89 7.63 -16.34
N ILE A 114 -3.08 6.55 -17.12
CA ILE A 114 -4.30 5.72 -17.06
C ILE A 114 -4.48 5.12 -15.65
N LEU A 115 -3.42 4.53 -15.09
CA LEU A 115 -3.44 3.94 -13.76
C LEU A 115 -3.68 4.98 -12.67
N THR A 116 -3.15 6.19 -12.83
CA THR A 116 -3.42 7.30 -11.89
C THR A 116 -4.88 7.74 -11.92
N ILE A 117 -5.47 7.87 -13.11
CA ILE A 117 -6.90 8.20 -13.25
C ILE A 117 -7.76 7.09 -12.62
N LEU A 118 -7.43 5.83 -12.91
CA LEU A 118 -8.10 4.68 -12.34
C LEU A 118 -8.00 4.66 -10.80
N TYR A 119 -6.80 4.93 -10.26
CA TYR A 119 -6.56 5.03 -8.82
C TYR A 119 -7.46 6.08 -8.18
N ILE A 120 -7.56 7.28 -8.75
CA ILE A 120 -8.40 8.36 -8.20
C ILE A 120 -9.87 7.95 -8.15
N ILE A 121 -10.39 7.33 -9.22
CA ILE A 121 -11.78 6.87 -9.30
C ILE A 121 -12.06 5.77 -8.28
N LEU A 122 -11.20 4.74 -8.22
CA LEU A 122 -11.34 3.63 -7.29
C LEU A 122 -11.16 4.09 -5.83
N ASN A 123 -10.26 5.02 -5.57
CA ASN A 123 -10.07 5.55 -4.23
C ASN A 123 -11.31 6.34 -3.75
N ALA A 124 -11.98 7.08 -4.65
CA ALA A 124 -13.23 7.77 -4.32
C ALA A 124 -14.35 6.76 -3.98
N TYR A 125 -14.44 5.67 -4.74
CA TYR A 125 -15.34 4.55 -4.46
C TYR A 125 -15.07 3.91 -3.09
N ILE A 126 -13.81 3.58 -2.81
CA ILE A 126 -13.39 2.97 -1.55
C ILE A 126 -13.66 3.91 -0.37
N ASN A 127 -13.36 5.21 -0.50
CA ASN A 127 -13.60 6.17 0.57
C ASN A 127 -15.10 6.26 0.93
N ALA A 128 -15.97 6.35 -0.08
CA ALA A 128 -17.42 6.33 0.13
C ALA A 128 -17.89 5.04 0.80
N GLY A 129 -17.41 3.88 0.33
CA GLY A 129 -17.72 2.58 0.91
C GLY A 129 -17.25 2.44 2.35
N ARG A 130 -16.02 2.88 2.64
CA ARG A 130 -15.40 2.90 3.97
C ARG A 130 -16.24 3.69 4.98
N ILE A 131 -16.62 4.91 4.63
CA ILE A 131 -17.46 5.77 5.49
C ILE A 131 -18.80 5.09 5.78
N GLY A 132 -19.46 4.55 4.75
CA GLY A 132 -20.75 3.88 4.89
C GLY A 132 -20.68 2.60 5.72
N TYR A 133 -19.63 1.80 5.52
CA TYR A 133 -19.37 0.58 6.28
C TYR A 133 -19.11 0.87 7.76
N ILE A 134 -18.24 1.83 8.07
CA ILE A 134 -17.93 2.21 9.46
C ILE A 134 -19.16 2.81 10.15
N TRP A 135 -19.87 3.72 9.48
CA TRP A 135 -21.08 4.33 10.04
C TRP A 135 -22.13 3.29 10.41
N LYS A 136 -22.47 2.38 9.48
CA LYS A 136 -23.43 1.30 9.76
C LYS A 136 -22.91 0.28 10.74
N GLY A 137 -21.62 -0.04 10.67
CA GLY A 137 -20.96 -0.94 11.62
C GLY A 137 -21.11 -0.47 13.06
N ILE A 138 -20.95 0.82 13.33
CA ILE A 138 -21.02 1.39 14.69
C ILE A 138 -22.46 1.68 15.14
N THR A 139 -23.38 1.94 14.20
CA THR A 139 -24.75 2.35 14.52
C THR A 139 -25.79 1.25 14.39
N ARG A 140 -25.54 0.15 13.66
CA ARG A 140 -26.51 -0.93 13.40
C ARG A 140 -25.85 -2.31 13.41
N ASP A 141 -25.24 -2.68 12.29
CA ASP A 141 -24.71 -4.01 12.01
C ASP A 141 -23.50 -3.93 11.06
N ILE A 142 -22.55 -4.84 11.25
CA ILE A 142 -21.36 -4.95 10.42
C ILE A 142 -21.70 -5.86 9.24
N ASN A 143 -21.75 -5.26 8.05
CA ASN A 143 -22.17 -5.93 6.84
C ASN A 143 -21.41 -5.37 5.64
N LEU A 144 -20.73 -6.25 4.89
CA LEU A 144 -19.89 -5.85 3.75
C LEU A 144 -20.71 -5.24 2.62
N ASN A 145 -22.00 -5.59 2.49
CA ASN A 145 -22.87 -4.95 1.51
C ASN A 145 -22.97 -3.44 1.68
N ASN A 146 -22.85 -2.94 2.92
CA ASN A 146 -22.84 -1.50 3.17
C ASN A 146 -21.67 -0.84 2.41
N PHE A 147 -20.48 -1.45 2.43
CA PHE A 147 -19.34 -0.94 1.67
C PHE A 147 -19.68 -0.75 0.18
N PHE A 148 -20.24 -1.77 -0.46
CA PHE A 148 -20.55 -1.73 -1.89
C PHE A 148 -21.70 -0.78 -2.23
N VAL A 149 -22.75 -0.72 -1.39
CA VAL A 149 -23.91 0.14 -1.59
C VAL A 149 -23.51 1.60 -1.50
N TYR A 150 -22.80 1.98 -0.43
CA TYR A 150 -22.35 3.36 -0.22
C TYR A 150 -21.27 3.77 -1.22
N GLY A 151 -20.34 2.87 -1.53
CA GLY A 151 -19.34 3.09 -2.58
C GLY A 151 -19.97 3.43 -3.93
N ARG A 152 -20.96 2.64 -4.38
CA ARG A 152 -21.63 2.88 -5.68
C ARG A 152 -22.49 4.13 -5.66
N ARG A 153 -23.25 4.35 -4.58
CA ARG A 153 -24.20 5.47 -4.48
C ARG A 153 -23.49 6.83 -4.45
N TYR A 154 -22.33 6.91 -3.81
CA TYR A 154 -21.66 8.19 -3.53
C TYR A 154 -20.36 8.42 -4.31
N LEU A 155 -19.92 7.48 -5.15
CA LEU A 155 -18.70 7.58 -5.98
C LEU A 155 -18.55 8.95 -6.64
N LEU A 156 -19.55 9.36 -7.44
CA LEU A 156 -19.46 10.60 -8.21
C LEU A 156 -19.42 11.84 -7.31
N ARG A 157 -20.16 11.85 -6.19
CA ARG A 157 -20.18 13.01 -5.28
C ARG A 157 -18.86 13.15 -4.51
N VAL A 158 -18.27 12.04 -4.06
CA VAL A 158 -16.96 12.03 -3.41
C VAL A 158 -15.86 12.39 -4.40
N LEU A 159 -15.91 11.88 -5.63
CA LEU A 159 -14.96 12.24 -6.69
C LEU A 159 -15.04 13.73 -7.02
N LEU A 160 -16.24 14.29 -7.21
CA LEU A 160 -16.44 15.72 -7.44
C LEU A 160 -15.95 16.58 -6.26
N LEU A 161 -16.18 16.13 -5.03
CA LEU A 161 -15.64 16.80 -3.84
C LEU A 161 -14.11 16.87 -3.88
N TRP A 162 -13.43 15.78 -4.27
CA TRP A 162 -11.98 15.75 -4.39
C TRP A 162 -11.45 16.60 -5.53
N ILE A 163 -12.14 16.62 -6.68
CA ILE A 163 -11.81 17.51 -7.79
C ILE A 163 -11.90 18.98 -7.34
N ILE A 164 -12.97 19.35 -6.61
CA ILE A 164 -13.11 20.70 -6.06
C ILE A 164 -11.98 21.00 -5.06
N LYS A 165 -11.67 20.08 -4.14
CA LYS A 165 -10.54 20.24 -3.20
C LYS A 165 -9.21 20.43 -3.93
N PHE A 166 -8.98 19.67 -5.00
CA PHE A 166 -7.79 19.79 -5.83
C PHE A 166 -7.72 21.16 -6.50
N PHE A 167 -8.79 21.65 -7.13
CA PHE A 167 -8.80 22.96 -7.77
C PHE A 167 -8.66 24.13 -6.78
N ILE A 168 -9.25 24.01 -5.58
CA ILE A 168 -9.03 24.99 -4.50
C ILE A 168 -7.54 25.04 -4.15
N PHE A 169 -6.92 23.88 -3.96
CA PHE A 169 -5.50 23.82 -3.63
C PHE A 169 -4.62 24.30 -4.78
N LEU A 170 -4.88 23.86 -6.01
CA LEU A 170 -4.15 24.28 -7.21
C LEU A 170 -4.20 25.79 -7.40
N THR A 171 -5.38 26.39 -7.27
CA THR A 171 -5.55 27.85 -7.40
C THR A 171 -4.74 28.57 -6.33
N TYR A 172 -4.79 28.09 -5.09
CA TYR A 172 -3.99 28.62 -3.99
C TYR A 172 -2.49 28.49 -4.25
N SER A 173 -2.01 27.32 -4.69
CA SER A 173 -0.61 27.08 -5.02
C SER A 173 -0.12 27.98 -6.15
N ILE A 174 -0.90 28.17 -7.22
CA ILE A 174 -0.55 29.06 -8.33
C ILE A 174 -0.37 30.49 -7.83
N ILE A 175 -1.33 31.01 -7.07
CA ILE A 175 -1.26 32.38 -6.51
C ILE A 175 -0.03 32.51 -5.59
N PHE A 176 0.18 31.53 -4.71
CA PHE A 176 1.28 31.52 -3.76
C PHE A 176 2.66 31.51 -4.46
N PHE A 177 2.87 30.60 -5.41
CA PHE A 177 4.14 30.51 -6.14
C PHE A 177 4.35 31.70 -7.09
N ALA A 178 3.29 32.31 -7.61
CA ALA A 178 3.41 33.55 -8.39
C ALA A 178 3.91 34.72 -7.52
N ILE A 179 3.39 34.86 -6.30
CA ILE A 179 3.86 35.88 -5.34
C ILE A 179 5.32 35.61 -4.96
N LEU A 180 5.69 34.37 -4.69
CA LEU A 180 7.07 33.99 -4.37
C LEU A 180 8.03 34.28 -5.53
N ALA A 181 7.62 33.94 -6.76
CA ALA A 181 8.39 34.23 -7.97
C ALA A 181 8.58 35.73 -8.18
N PHE A 182 7.56 36.55 -7.89
CA PHE A 182 7.67 38.01 -7.95
C PHE A 182 8.76 38.54 -7.01
N PHE A 183 8.80 38.09 -5.75
CA PHE A 183 9.86 38.48 -4.81
C PHE A 183 11.24 37.99 -5.26
N PHE A 184 11.33 36.78 -5.84
CA PHE A 184 12.57 36.27 -6.40
C PHE A 184 13.09 37.16 -7.54
N VAL A 185 12.23 37.54 -8.49
CA VAL A 185 12.61 38.44 -9.59
C VAL A 185 13.05 39.80 -9.05
N LEU A 186 12.36 40.36 -8.05
CA LEU A 186 12.75 41.63 -7.45
C LEU A 186 14.16 41.58 -6.84
N LEU A 187 14.44 40.54 -6.05
CA LEU A 187 15.77 40.32 -5.46
C LEU A 187 16.84 40.03 -6.50
N PHE A 188 16.48 39.34 -7.59
CA PHE A 188 17.38 39.12 -8.71
C PHE A 188 17.75 40.43 -9.40
N ILE A 189 16.77 41.31 -9.66
CA ILE A 189 17.02 42.64 -10.27
C ILE A 189 17.93 43.49 -9.38
N THR A 190 17.69 43.53 -8.06
CA THR A 190 18.55 44.30 -7.14
C THR A 190 19.98 43.75 -7.09
N THR A 191 20.14 42.43 -7.17
CA THR A 191 21.46 41.77 -7.21
C THR A 191 22.18 41.99 -8.53
N TYR A 192 21.44 42.01 -9.65
CA TYR A 192 22.01 42.25 -10.98
C TYR A 192 22.49 43.70 -11.14
N ASN A 193 21.78 44.66 -10.55
CA ASN A 193 22.14 46.07 -10.61
C ASN A 193 23.34 46.43 -9.71
N ASP A 194 23.61 45.64 -8.67
CA ASP A 194 24.73 45.83 -7.74
C ASP A 194 25.39 44.49 -7.40
N LEU A 195 26.44 44.17 -8.17
CA LEU A 195 27.18 42.90 -8.12
C LEU A 195 28.21 42.84 -6.98
N ASP A 196 28.09 43.71 -5.97
CA ASP A 196 28.91 43.61 -4.77
C ASP A 196 28.63 42.31 -3.99
N ALA A 197 29.69 41.71 -3.45
CA ALA A 197 29.60 40.46 -2.72
C ALA A 197 28.67 40.58 -1.49
N GLY A 198 28.63 41.74 -0.84
CA GLY A 198 27.71 42.02 0.28
C GLY A 198 26.25 42.03 -0.14
N THR A 199 25.93 42.68 -1.26
CA THR A 199 24.57 42.75 -1.81
C THR A 199 24.07 41.37 -2.26
N ILE A 200 24.92 40.58 -2.91
CA ILE A 200 24.61 39.19 -3.29
C ILE A 200 24.28 38.34 -2.05
N ALA A 201 25.13 38.38 -1.03
CA ALA A 201 24.94 37.60 0.19
C ALA A 201 23.66 37.99 0.94
N LEU A 202 23.38 39.29 1.05
CA LEU A 202 22.18 39.81 1.71
C LEU A 202 20.90 39.40 0.96
N ASN A 203 20.85 39.56 -0.37
CA ASN A 203 19.67 39.21 -1.15
C ASN A 203 19.42 37.69 -1.16
N ALA A 204 20.47 36.87 -1.19
CA ALA A 204 20.36 35.42 -1.03
C ALA A 204 19.79 35.04 0.35
N PHE A 205 20.26 35.68 1.43
CA PHE A 205 19.73 35.47 2.77
C PHE A 205 18.25 35.87 2.88
N ILE A 206 17.88 37.04 2.34
CA ILE A 206 16.48 37.51 2.31
C ILE A 206 15.60 36.53 1.51
N PHE A 207 16.08 36.04 0.37
CA PHE A 207 15.34 35.05 -0.43
C PHE A 207 15.07 33.78 0.36
N ILE A 208 16.08 33.20 1.01
CA ILE A 208 15.93 31.99 1.83
C ILE A 208 14.93 32.24 2.97
N LEU A 209 15.01 33.39 3.64
CA LEU A 209 14.09 33.75 4.72
C LEU A 209 12.64 33.86 4.21
N ILE A 210 12.42 34.54 3.08
CA ILE A 210 11.10 34.65 2.43
C ILE A 210 10.61 33.27 2.02
N LEU A 211 11.45 32.43 1.44
CA LEU A 211 11.11 31.06 1.04
C LEU A 211 10.65 30.23 2.25
N ILE A 212 11.38 30.26 3.37
CA ILE A 212 11.01 29.52 4.58
C ILE A 212 9.68 30.03 5.16
N LEU A 213 9.54 31.34 5.36
CA LEU A 213 8.32 31.94 5.91
C LEU A 213 7.10 31.67 5.02
N SER A 214 7.28 31.77 3.71
CA SER A 214 6.23 31.50 2.75
C SER A 214 5.84 30.02 2.76
N LEU A 215 6.78 29.07 2.78
CA LEU A 215 6.48 27.64 2.91
C LEU A 215 5.72 27.31 4.20
N ILE A 216 6.06 27.97 5.31
CA ILE A 216 5.32 27.84 6.57
C ILE A 216 3.88 28.35 6.42
N LEU A 217 3.69 29.53 5.81
CA LEU A 217 2.36 30.08 5.56
C LEU A 217 1.53 29.18 4.63
N TYR A 218 2.15 28.64 3.59
CA TYR A 218 1.54 27.66 2.68
C TYR A 218 1.03 26.43 3.42
N PHE A 219 1.87 25.89 4.30
CA PHE A 219 1.53 24.74 5.13
C PHE A 219 0.39 25.04 6.12
N ILE A 220 0.40 26.21 6.77
CA ILE A 220 -0.67 26.65 7.67
C ILE A 220 -2.01 26.74 6.93
N PHE A 221 -2.02 27.34 5.73
CA PHE A 221 -3.24 27.47 4.94
C PHE A 221 -3.76 26.11 4.47
N TRP A 222 -2.86 25.21 4.06
CA TRP A 222 -3.21 23.84 3.72
C TRP A 222 -3.86 23.09 4.89
N ILE A 223 -3.30 23.21 6.11
CA ILE A 223 -3.90 22.65 7.33
C ILE A 223 -5.27 23.27 7.59
N MET A 224 -5.40 24.59 7.48
CA MET A 224 -6.66 25.29 7.74
C MET A 224 -7.78 24.80 6.82
N ILE A 225 -7.53 24.69 5.50
CA ILE A 225 -8.49 24.14 4.55
C ILE A 225 -8.83 22.69 4.90
N SER A 226 -7.83 21.88 5.23
CA SER A 226 -8.02 20.47 5.58
C SER A 226 -8.92 20.30 6.81
N ILE A 227 -8.76 21.15 7.83
CA ILE A 227 -9.60 21.18 9.03
C ILE A 227 -11.02 21.64 8.70
N LEU A 228 -11.19 22.69 7.90
CA LEU A 228 -12.52 23.20 7.51
C LEU A 228 -13.34 22.18 6.71
N LEU A 229 -12.65 21.39 5.88
CA LEU A 229 -13.27 20.35 5.05
C LEU A 229 -13.26 18.97 5.71
N PHE A 230 -12.96 18.89 7.01
CA PHE A 230 -12.75 17.65 7.75
C PHE A 230 -13.97 16.72 7.84
N PHE A 231 -15.19 17.19 7.60
CA PHE A 231 -16.39 16.33 7.59
C PHE A 231 -17.11 16.27 6.24
N SER A 232 -16.56 16.91 5.21
CA SER A 232 -17.21 17.05 3.90
C SER A 232 -17.60 15.71 3.25
N ASP A 233 -16.70 14.73 3.24
CA ASP A 233 -16.98 13.39 2.69
C ASP A 233 -17.94 12.58 3.57
N ILE A 234 -17.84 12.71 4.89
CA ILE A 234 -18.74 12.05 5.86
C ILE A 234 -20.17 12.57 5.70
N LEU A 235 -20.35 13.89 5.53
CA LEU A 235 -21.67 14.50 5.31
C LEU A 235 -22.34 13.99 4.03
N ILE A 236 -21.59 13.82 2.94
CA ILE A 236 -22.12 13.26 1.68
C ILE A 236 -22.72 11.87 1.93
N VAL A 237 -22.03 11.01 2.66
CA VAL A 237 -22.42 9.59 2.82
C VAL A 237 -23.47 9.41 3.92
N VAL A 238 -23.32 10.09 5.05
CA VAL A 238 -24.19 9.90 6.23
C VAL A 238 -25.48 10.70 6.10
N LYS A 239 -25.42 11.94 5.59
CA LYS A 239 -26.58 12.84 5.45
C LYS A 239 -27.13 12.94 4.02
N ASP A 240 -26.57 12.19 3.08
CA ASP A 240 -26.95 12.24 1.66
C ASP A 240 -26.82 13.64 1.03
N SER A 241 -25.92 14.49 1.56
CA SER A 241 -25.78 15.88 1.13
C SER A 241 -25.28 16.03 -0.31
N LYS A 242 -25.60 17.16 -0.95
CA LYS A 242 -24.97 17.57 -2.22
C LYS A 242 -23.52 18.01 -1.96
N VAL A 243 -22.68 18.04 -3.00
CA VAL A 243 -21.24 18.35 -2.85
C VAL A 243 -21.00 19.73 -2.24
N ILE A 244 -21.60 20.78 -2.79
CA ILE A 244 -21.43 22.15 -2.29
C ILE A 244 -22.01 22.29 -0.87
N GLU A 245 -23.19 21.73 -0.66
CA GLU A 245 -23.86 21.70 0.65
C GLU A 245 -23.00 20.99 1.71
N SER A 246 -22.32 19.90 1.35
CA SER A 246 -21.43 19.18 2.26
C SER A 246 -20.22 20.01 2.68
N ILE A 247 -19.71 20.86 1.78
CA ILE A 247 -18.61 21.78 2.07
C ILE A 247 -19.08 22.87 3.04
N GLU A 248 -20.21 23.51 2.74
CA GLU A 248 -20.78 24.56 3.59
C GLU A 248 -21.11 24.04 5.00
N ASN A 249 -21.79 22.89 5.07
CA ASN A 249 -22.14 22.25 6.33
C ASN A 249 -20.91 21.77 7.10
N SER A 250 -19.86 21.31 6.42
CA SER A 250 -18.57 20.97 7.06
C SER A 250 -17.96 22.21 7.71
N ILE A 251 -17.84 23.31 6.96
CA ILE A 251 -17.29 24.58 7.47
C ILE A 251 -18.10 25.06 8.68
N ARG A 252 -19.43 25.08 8.58
CA ARG A 252 -20.31 25.51 9.67
C ARG A 252 -20.17 24.64 10.91
N LEU A 253 -20.12 23.31 10.73
CA LEU A 253 -20.00 22.35 11.83
C LEU A 253 -18.64 22.46 12.53
N VAL A 254 -17.57 22.61 11.75
CA VAL A 254 -16.19 22.77 12.23
C VAL A 254 -16.03 24.11 12.95
N CYS A 255 -16.44 25.23 12.36
CA CYS A 255 -16.33 26.55 12.99
C CYS A 255 -17.06 26.63 14.33
N ARG A 256 -18.21 25.97 14.48
CA ARG A 256 -18.94 25.91 15.76
C ARG A 256 -18.22 25.07 16.82
N ASN A 257 -17.39 24.11 16.41
CA ASN A 257 -16.70 23.17 17.29
C ASN A 257 -15.17 23.18 17.05
N ILE A 258 -14.60 24.34 16.71
CA ILE A 258 -13.23 24.45 16.16
C ILE A 258 -12.20 23.82 17.09
N TRP A 259 -12.34 24.03 18.40
CA TRP A 259 -11.43 23.49 19.41
C TRP A 259 -11.50 21.96 19.50
N CYS A 260 -12.70 21.36 19.38
CA CYS A 260 -12.85 19.91 19.37
C CYS A 260 -12.19 19.29 18.13
N VAL A 261 -12.41 19.88 16.95
CA VAL A 261 -11.85 19.37 15.69
C VAL A 261 -10.34 19.60 15.62
N ALA A 262 -9.86 20.77 16.05
CA ALA A 262 -8.43 21.07 16.10
C ALA A 262 -7.70 20.13 17.08
N LEU A 263 -8.27 19.89 18.27
CA LEU A 263 -7.70 18.92 19.21
C LEU A 263 -7.72 17.50 18.64
N PHE A 264 -8.80 17.09 17.96
CA PHE A 264 -8.85 15.77 17.32
C PHE A 264 -7.75 15.62 16.25
N TYR A 265 -7.56 16.65 15.42
CA TYR A 265 -6.52 16.66 14.39
C TYR A 265 -5.12 16.60 15.01
N LEU A 266 -4.90 17.38 16.08
CA LEU A 266 -3.64 17.38 16.83
C LEU A 266 -3.36 16.01 17.46
N VAL A 267 -4.33 15.39 18.13
CA VAL A 267 -4.18 14.03 18.69
C VAL A 267 -3.88 13.01 17.58
N SER A 268 -4.55 13.12 16.43
CA SER A 268 -4.28 12.24 15.27
C SER A 268 -2.85 12.38 14.77
N ILE A 269 -2.34 13.61 14.66
CA ILE A 269 -0.93 13.89 14.30
C ILE A 269 0.01 13.33 15.37
N CYS A 270 -0.27 13.56 16.65
CA CYS A 270 0.54 13.06 17.75
C CYS A 270 0.63 11.52 17.74
N ILE A 271 -0.48 10.82 17.43
CA ILE A 271 -0.49 9.35 17.28
C ILE A 271 0.48 8.92 16.17
N TRP A 272 0.46 9.57 15.01
CA TRP A 272 1.40 9.29 13.92
C TRP A 272 2.85 9.64 14.29
N ILE A 273 3.10 10.79 14.92
CA ILE A 273 4.44 11.19 15.35
C ILE A 273 4.99 10.18 16.36
N VAL A 274 4.22 9.79 17.38
CA VAL A 274 4.64 8.79 18.37
C VAL A 274 4.91 7.44 17.69
N PHE A 275 4.05 7.04 16.75
CA PHE A 275 4.26 5.83 15.97
C PHE A 275 5.61 5.87 15.23
N TYR A 276 5.89 6.93 14.47
CA TYR A 276 7.16 7.06 13.75
C TYR A 276 8.37 7.27 14.66
N LEU A 277 8.23 7.95 15.80
CA LEU A 277 9.31 8.07 16.80
C LEU A 277 9.68 6.73 17.42
N ILE A 278 8.75 5.77 17.47
CA ILE A 278 9.03 4.41 17.94
C ILE A 278 9.64 3.58 16.80
N PHE A 279 9.01 3.53 15.63
CA PHE A 279 9.41 2.61 14.56
C PHE A 279 10.60 3.11 13.74
N ALA A 280 10.67 4.39 13.37
CA ALA A 280 11.70 4.88 12.46
C ALA A 280 13.13 4.77 13.01
N PRO A 281 13.42 5.07 14.30
CA PRO A 281 14.77 4.85 14.83
C PRO A 281 15.15 3.37 14.89
N ILE A 282 14.20 2.50 15.22
CA ILE A 282 14.42 1.04 15.26
C ILE A 282 14.73 0.53 13.86
N GLU A 283 13.88 0.86 12.89
CA GLU A 283 14.06 0.49 11.48
C GLU A 283 15.35 1.06 10.91
N PHE A 284 15.71 2.31 11.25
CA PHE A 284 16.97 2.92 10.84
C PHE A 284 18.17 2.16 11.40
N ILE A 285 18.19 1.84 12.71
CA ILE A 285 19.29 1.07 13.33
C ILE A 285 19.42 -0.32 12.69
N ILE A 286 18.29 -1.00 12.44
CA ILE A 286 18.25 -2.30 11.77
C ILE A 286 18.79 -2.18 10.33
N SER A 287 18.44 -1.11 9.61
CA SER A 287 18.89 -0.87 8.24
C SER A 287 20.39 -0.59 8.12
N LEU A 288 21.02 -0.01 9.15
CA LEU A 288 22.48 0.17 9.20
C LEU A 288 23.24 -1.17 9.21
N SER A 289 22.58 -2.25 9.60
CA SER A 289 23.11 -3.62 9.58
C SER A 289 22.69 -4.43 8.34
N GLY A 290 22.03 -3.80 7.36
CA GLY A 290 21.58 -4.44 6.11
C GLY A 290 20.24 -5.16 6.20
N TYR A 291 19.51 -5.05 7.31
CA TYR A 291 18.21 -5.72 7.53
C TYR A 291 17.02 -4.77 7.32
N ASN A 292 15.82 -5.33 7.20
CA ASN A 292 14.57 -4.58 7.10
C ASN A 292 13.55 -5.08 8.13
N LEU A 293 12.71 -4.19 8.67
CA LEU A 293 11.56 -4.52 9.53
C LEU A 293 10.31 -3.68 9.21
N SER A 294 10.31 -3.00 8.05
CA SER A 294 9.24 -2.07 7.64
C SER A 294 7.88 -2.74 7.44
N SER A 295 7.86 -4.06 7.24
CA SER A 295 6.60 -4.80 7.10
C SER A 295 5.81 -4.83 8.40
N LEU A 296 6.48 -4.80 9.57
CA LEU A 296 5.83 -4.76 10.87
C LEU A 296 5.08 -3.43 11.09
N SER A 297 5.74 -2.31 10.81
CA SER A 297 5.12 -0.98 10.95
C SER A 297 3.97 -0.80 9.94
N THR A 298 4.13 -1.33 8.72
CA THR A 298 3.05 -1.35 7.72
C THR A 298 1.84 -2.16 8.19
N LEU A 299 2.07 -3.34 8.79
CA LEU A 299 1.00 -4.19 9.32
C LEU A 299 0.25 -3.51 10.47
N ILE A 300 0.97 -2.93 11.44
CA ILE A 300 0.38 -2.25 12.60
C ILE A 300 -0.40 -1.02 12.17
N SER A 301 0.17 -0.19 11.29
CA SER A 301 -0.51 1.01 10.81
C SER A 301 -1.79 0.67 10.05
N THR A 302 -1.76 -0.36 9.19
CA THR A 302 -2.91 -0.78 8.38
C THR A 302 -4.02 -1.41 9.21
N LEU A 303 -3.70 -2.30 10.14
CA LEU A 303 -4.70 -3.07 10.89
C LEU A 303 -5.19 -2.39 12.17
N LEU A 304 -4.40 -1.47 12.74
CA LEU A 304 -4.71 -0.83 14.01
C LEU A 304 -4.81 0.69 13.88
N LEU A 305 -3.72 1.36 13.49
CA LEU A 305 -3.63 2.82 13.59
C LEU A 305 -4.67 3.52 12.71
N ILE A 306 -4.76 3.14 11.43
CA ILE A 306 -5.69 3.72 10.46
C ILE A 306 -7.15 3.48 10.89
N PRO A 307 -7.60 2.24 11.16
CA PRO A 307 -8.97 2.00 11.64
C PRO A 307 -9.33 2.75 12.91
N ILE A 308 -8.42 2.83 13.89
CA ILE A 308 -8.65 3.57 15.15
C ILE A 308 -8.98 5.03 14.85
N ILE A 309 -8.16 5.70 14.03
CA ILE A 309 -8.36 7.11 13.68
C ILE A 309 -9.67 7.31 12.90
N GLU A 310 -9.99 6.40 11.97
CA GLU A 310 -11.22 6.48 11.17
C GLU A 310 -12.49 6.30 12.01
N ILE A 311 -12.51 5.30 12.88
CA ILE A 311 -13.61 5.04 13.80
C ILE A 311 -13.75 6.21 14.79
N ALA A 312 -12.64 6.74 15.30
CA ALA A 312 -12.63 7.90 16.18
C ALA A 312 -13.23 9.14 15.48
N ARG A 313 -12.86 9.36 14.21
CA ARG A 313 -13.40 10.45 13.39
C ARG A 313 -14.91 10.30 13.19
N MET A 314 -15.40 9.09 12.95
CA MET A 314 -16.84 8.81 12.86
C MET A 314 -17.56 9.04 14.19
N ASN A 315 -17.01 8.56 15.31
CA ASN A 315 -17.59 8.77 16.64
C ASN A 315 -17.68 10.26 17.00
N LEU A 316 -16.63 11.04 16.71
CA LEU A 316 -16.66 12.49 16.87
C LEU A 316 -17.76 13.12 15.98
N PHE A 317 -17.86 12.71 14.71
CA PHE A 317 -18.90 13.24 13.83
C PHE A 317 -20.31 12.97 14.38
N LEU A 318 -20.60 11.73 14.78
CA LEU A 318 -21.90 11.32 15.32
C LEU A 318 -22.26 12.08 16.60
N SER A 319 -21.29 12.33 17.48
CA SER A 319 -21.53 13.09 18.71
C SER A 319 -21.89 14.56 18.42
N LEU A 320 -21.25 15.18 17.41
CA LEU A 320 -21.53 16.57 17.02
C LEU A 320 -22.93 16.76 16.41
N ILE A 321 -23.49 15.71 15.80
CA ILE A 321 -24.85 15.71 15.24
C ILE A 321 -25.90 15.08 16.18
N ASN A 322 -25.53 14.73 17.41
CA ASN A 322 -26.38 14.09 18.42
C ASN A 322 -27.02 12.76 17.94
N GLU A 323 -26.33 11.98 17.10
CA GLU A 323 -26.78 10.63 16.73
C GLU A 323 -26.31 9.61 17.78
N GLN A 324 -27.19 8.66 18.14
CA GLN A 324 -26.87 7.62 19.11
C GLN A 324 -25.91 6.57 18.52
N ILE A 325 -24.87 6.25 19.29
CA ILE A 325 -23.95 5.14 19.03
C ILE A 325 -24.57 3.87 19.63
N MET A 326 -24.90 2.88 18.80
CA MET A 326 -25.55 1.64 19.28
C MET A 326 -24.57 0.58 19.76
N ILE A 327 -23.33 0.51 19.24
CA ILE A 327 -22.32 -0.38 19.82
C ILE A 327 -21.90 0.20 21.18
N PRO A 328 -22.35 -0.38 22.31
CA PRO A 328 -22.08 0.19 23.61
C PRO A 328 -20.61 -0.04 23.96
N GLU A 329 -20.01 0.94 24.63
CA GLU A 329 -18.91 0.66 25.57
C GLU A 329 -19.34 -0.48 26.49
N ILE A 330 -18.48 -1.46 26.75
CA ILE A 330 -18.35 -2.19 28.03
C ILE A 330 -17.35 -3.36 27.90
N GLU A 331 -16.67 -3.59 29.04
CA GLU A 331 -15.67 -4.59 29.46
C GLU A 331 -14.57 -5.02 28.49
N SER A 332 -13.34 -4.81 28.95
CA SER A 332 -12.12 -5.28 28.30
C SER A 332 -12.22 -6.78 28.01
N ILE A 333 -12.09 -7.15 26.74
CA ILE A 333 -11.83 -8.54 26.39
C ILE A 333 -10.56 -8.95 27.12
N ARG A 334 -10.67 -9.89 28.06
CA ARG A 334 -9.49 -10.44 28.73
C ARG A 334 -8.59 -11.06 27.67
N ILE A 335 -7.31 -10.66 27.64
CA ILE A 335 -6.28 -11.15 26.70
C ILE A 335 -6.29 -12.69 26.63
N LYS A 336 -6.50 -13.36 27.78
CA LYS A 336 -6.64 -14.83 27.86
C LYS A 336 -7.71 -15.40 26.91
N ASN A 337 -8.88 -14.76 26.82
CA ASN A 337 -9.96 -15.22 25.95
C ASN A 337 -9.63 -15.04 24.48
N LEU A 338 -8.90 -13.97 24.14
CA LEU A 338 -8.40 -13.74 22.78
C LEU A 338 -7.40 -14.83 22.38
N ILE A 339 -6.43 -15.13 23.25
CA ILE A 339 -5.41 -16.18 23.01
C ILE A 339 -6.08 -17.54 22.79
N ILE A 340 -7.07 -17.91 23.61
CA ILE A 340 -7.79 -19.18 23.46
C ILE A 340 -8.48 -19.26 22.08
N ARG A 341 -9.14 -18.18 21.63
CA ARG A 341 -9.78 -18.11 20.31
C ARG A 341 -8.77 -18.22 19.17
N CYS A 342 -7.62 -17.56 19.29
CA CYS A 342 -6.56 -17.64 18.28
C CYS A 342 -5.99 -19.06 18.21
N LEU A 343 -5.71 -19.69 19.35
CA LEU A 343 -5.19 -21.06 19.40
C LEU A 343 -6.21 -22.07 18.86
N SER A 344 -7.50 -21.92 19.15
CA SER A 344 -8.53 -22.77 18.56
C SER A 344 -8.61 -22.59 17.05
N PHE A 345 -8.52 -21.36 16.56
CA PHE A 345 -8.50 -21.09 15.12
C PHE A 345 -7.28 -21.70 14.42
N VAL A 346 -6.08 -21.55 15.00
CA VAL A 346 -4.85 -22.18 14.49
C VAL A 346 -4.98 -23.71 14.40
N LYS A 347 -5.63 -24.35 15.38
CA LYS A 347 -5.90 -25.79 15.35
C LYS A 347 -6.88 -26.19 14.24
N GLU A 348 -7.85 -25.34 13.92
CA GLU A 348 -8.83 -25.58 12.84
C GLU A 348 -8.28 -25.29 11.44
N SER A 349 -7.25 -24.44 11.32
CA SER A 349 -6.71 -23.97 10.06
C SER A 349 -6.32 -25.07 9.05
N PRO A 350 -5.64 -26.18 9.40
CA PRO A 350 -5.34 -27.23 8.44
C PRO A 350 -6.60 -27.83 7.79
N ARG A 351 -7.68 -27.98 8.58
CA ARG A 351 -8.97 -28.46 8.07
C ARG A 351 -9.63 -27.43 7.15
N ILE A 352 -9.55 -26.14 7.50
CA ILE A 352 -10.07 -25.05 6.66
C ILE A 352 -9.36 -25.03 5.31
N LEU A 353 -8.02 -25.09 5.31
CA LEU A 353 -7.19 -25.10 4.10
C LEU A 353 -7.48 -26.35 3.25
N SER A 354 -7.49 -27.53 3.85
CA SER A 354 -7.79 -28.78 3.13
C SER A 354 -9.19 -28.77 2.51
N ASN A 355 -10.20 -28.31 3.25
CA ASN A 355 -11.56 -28.18 2.71
C ASN A 355 -11.61 -27.22 1.52
N PHE A 356 -10.91 -26.09 1.60
CA PHE A 356 -10.86 -25.13 0.49
C PHE A 356 -10.16 -25.72 -0.73
N VAL A 357 -9.02 -26.38 -0.54
CA VAL A 357 -8.28 -27.01 -1.65
C VAL A 357 -9.12 -28.07 -2.37
N CYS A 358 -9.83 -28.89 -1.62
CA CYS A 358 -10.66 -29.96 -2.18
C CYS A 358 -11.95 -29.44 -2.84
N ASN A 359 -12.66 -28.52 -2.19
CA ASN A 359 -14.00 -28.10 -2.65
C ASN A 359 -13.96 -26.94 -3.66
N ASP A 360 -12.92 -26.11 -3.61
CA ASP A 360 -12.78 -24.90 -4.43
C ASP A 360 -11.61 -25.00 -5.44
N PHE A 361 -11.22 -26.24 -5.79
CA PHE A 361 -10.08 -26.55 -6.67
C PHE A 361 -10.04 -25.76 -7.98
N ARG A 362 -11.20 -25.42 -8.56
CA ARG A 362 -11.29 -24.61 -9.80
C ARG A 362 -10.60 -23.24 -9.69
N TYR A 363 -10.63 -22.60 -8.53
CA TYR A 363 -9.97 -21.31 -8.32
C TYR A 363 -8.45 -21.49 -8.20
N ILE A 364 -8.04 -22.56 -7.52
CA ILE A 364 -6.63 -22.96 -7.42
C ILE A 364 -6.07 -23.27 -8.81
N LEU A 365 -6.77 -24.08 -9.60
CA LEU A 365 -6.37 -24.41 -10.95
C LEU A 365 -6.19 -23.15 -11.83
N ALA A 366 -7.13 -22.20 -11.75
CA ALA A 366 -7.02 -20.94 -12.48
C ALA A 366 -5.78 -20.12 -12.05
N CYS A 367 -5.54 -19.98 -10.75
CA CYS A 367 -4.35 -19.30 -10.24
C CYS A 367 -3.06 -20.06 -10.57
N SER A 368 -3.08 -21.40 -10.59
CA SER A 368 -1.93 -22.24 -10.95
C SER A 368 -1.57 -22.09 -12.42
N ILE A 369 -2.54 -21.99 -13.33
CA ILE A 369 -2.29 -21.73 -14.76
C ILE A 369 -1.60 -20.38 -14.93
N ILE A 370 -2.10 -19.34 -14.26
CA ILE A 370 -1.50 -18.00 -14.30
C ILE A 370 -0.10 -17.99 -13.68
N ALA A 371 0.09 -18.72 -12.59
CA ALA A 371 1.40 -18.92 -11.96
C ALA A 371 2.40 -19.60 -12.89
N LEU A 372 2.01 -20.70 -13.55
CA LEU A 372 2.86 -21.40 -14.51
C LEU A 372 3.20 -20.52 -15.72
N PHE A 373 2.24 -19.73 -16.19
CA PHE A 373 2.48 -18.75 -17.25
C PHE A 373 3.47 -17.66 -16.79
N GLY A 374 3.30 -17.12 -15.58
CA GLY A 374 4.25 -16.18 -14.98
C GLY A 374 5.65 -16.78 -14.82
N PHE A 375 5.73 -18.03 -14.37
CA PHE A 375 7.00 -18.75 -14.26
C PHE A 375 7.68 -18.91 -15.62
N TYR A 376 6.94 -19.31 -16.65
CA TYR A 376 7.47 -19.42 -18.01
C TYR A 376 8.00 -18.06 -18.51
N ILE A 377 7.23 -16.99 -18.34
CA ILE A 377 7.63 -15.64 -18.76
C ILE A 377 8.88 -15.20 -18.00
N GLY A 378 8.91 -15.31 -16.67
CA GLY A 378 10.04 -14.85 -15.87
C GLY A 378 11.32 -15.66 -16.12
N TYR A 379 11.22 -16.97 -16.35
CA TYR A 379 12.38 -17.78 -16.75
C TYR A 379 12.98 -17.29 -18.07
N ASN A 380 12.14 -17.05 -19.10
CA ASN A 380 12.61 -16.52 -20.39
C ASN A 380 13.16 -15.09 -20.29
N VAL A 381 12.66 -14.30 -19.33
CA VAL A 381 13.19 -12.96 -19.04
C VAL A 381 14.55 -13.05 -18.34
N GLY A 382 14.72 -14.00 -17.41
CA GLY A 382 15.93 -14.16 -16.62
C GLY A 382 17.07 -14.89 -17.34
N SER A 383 16.77 -15.90 -18.17
CA SER A 383 17.78 -16.77 -18.78
C SER A 383 18.84 -16.06 -19.64
N PRO A 384 18.54 -14.97 -20.38
CA PRO A 384 19.55 -14.15 -21.05
C PRO A 384 20.62 -13.56 -20.12
N PHE A 385 20.28 -13.33 -18.85
CA PHE A 385 21.16 -12.72 -17.87
C PHE A 385 21.96 -13.74 -17.06
N SER A 386 21.83 -15.04 -17.37
CA SER A 386 22.65 -16.10 -16.74
C SER A 386 24.15 -15.94 -16.95
N VAL A 387 24.57 -15.17 -17.95
CA VAL A 387 25.96 -14.75 -18.17
C VAL A 387 26.53 -13.99 -16.97
N PHE A 388 25.67 -13.26 -16.24
CA PHE A 388 26.06 -12.56 -15.02
C PHE A 388 25.89 -13.43 -13.76
N SER A 389 25.61 -14.72 -13.89
CA SER A 389 25.32 -15.61 -12.75
C SER A 389 26.41 -15.60 -11.68
N ASP A 390 27.68 -15.64 -12.07
CA ASP A 390 28.80 -15.57 -11.13
C ASP A 390 28.84 -14.22 -10.40
N THR A 391 28.73 -13.11 -11.13
CA THR A 391 28.69 -11.76 -10.54
C THR A 391 27.47 -11.57 -9.63
N ILE A 392 26.31 -12.06 -10.04
CA ILE A 392 25.07 -11.99 -9.26
C ILE A 392 25.17 -12.89 -8.03
N SER A 393 25.76 -14.07 -8.14
CA SER A 393 26.02 -14.95 -7.00
C SER A 393 26.99 -14.28 -6.04
N ASP A 394 28.09 -13.70 -6.52
CA ASP A 394 29.03 -12.96 -5.69
C ASP A 394 28.38 -11.73 -5.04
N LEU A 395 27.52 -10.98 -5.73
CA LEU A 395 26.82 -9.81 -5.16
C LEU A 395 25.78 -10.20 -4.12
N ILE A 396 25.02 -11.27 -4.38
CA ILE A 396 24.02 -11.77 -3.44
C ILE A 396 24.70 -12.32 -2.18
N TYR A 397 25.85 -12.98 -2.33
CA TYR A 397 26.46 -13.81 -1.29
C TYR A 397 27.86 -13.33 -0.84
N GLN A 398 28.28 -12.11 -1.20
CA GLN A 398 29.63 -11.60 -0.92
C GLN A 398 29.99 -11.75 0.57
N ARG A 399 31.14 -12.41 0.75
CA ARG A 399 31.76 -12.95 1.97
C ARG A 399 31.99 -11.95 3.11
N ASP A 400 31.81 -10.65 2.86
CA ASP A 400 31.97 -9.55 3.83
C ASP A 400 30.79 -8.54 3.81
N GLY A 401 29.55 -9.00 3.60
CA GLY A 401 28.34 -8.17 3.81
C GLY A 401 27.35 -8.09 2.64
N GLY A 402 27.16 -9.18 1.90
CA GLY A 402 26.14 -9.26 0.84
C GLY A 402 24.69 -9.06 1.31
N ILE A 403 23.78 -8.85 0.35
CA ILE A 403 22.36 -8.51 0.53
C ILE A 403 21.56 -9.59 1.29
N LEU A 404 22.01 -10.85 1.25
CA LEU A 404 21.38 -11.96 2.00
C LEU A 404 22.03 -12.27 3.35
N GLY A 405 23.03 -11.49 3.77
CA GLY A 405 23.83 -11.78 4.96
C GLY A 405 24.66 -13.04 4.77
N THR A 406 25.87 -13.07 5.32
CA THR A 406 26.54 -14.36 5.50
C THR A 406 25.74 -15.17 6.53
N PRO A 407 25.72 -16.51 6.48
CA PRO A 407 25.06 -17.33 7.51
C PRO A 407 25.59 -17.07 8.95
N TYR A 408 26.72 -16.35 9.07
CA TYR A 408 27.35 -15.99 10.35
C TYR A 408 27.10 -14.54 10.77
N THR A 409 26.60 -13.67 9.87
CA THR A 409 26.21 -12.29 10.19
C THR A 409 24.70 -12.07 10.25
N SER A 410 23.90 -13.01 9.71
CA SER A 410 22.43 -12.98 9.73
C SER A 410 21.90 -12.80 11.15
N LEU A 411 20.96 -11.87 11.36
CA LEU A 411 20.12 -11.81 12.56
C LEU A 411 18.82 -12.57 12.23
N PRO A 412 18.81 -13.92 12.24
CA PRO A 412 17.74 -14.72 11.62
C PRO A 412 16.36 -14.48 12.28
N PHE A 413 16.33 -13.97 13.51
CA PHE A 413 15.09 -13.54 14.14
C PHE A 413 14.48 -12.29 13.49
N ILE A 414 15.30 -11.32 13.07
CA ILE A 414 14.81 -10.12 12.37
C ILE A 414 14.28 -10.53 11.00
N ASP A 415 15.05 -11.31 10.25
CA ASP A 415 14.65 -11.83 8.94
C ASP A 415 13.38 -12.66 9.03
N PHE A 416 13.28 -13.56 10.02
CA PHE A 416 12.06 -14.33 10.28
C PHE A 416 10.83 -13.43 10.44
N PHE A 417 10.92 -12.37 11.24
CA PHE A 417 9.80 -11.47 11.44
C PHE A 417 9.49 -10.66 10.19
N GLU A 418 10.50 -10.20 9.46
CA GLU A 418 10.29 -9.45 8.22
C GLU A 418 9.62 -10.33 7.15
N TYR A 419 10.14 -11.53 6.88
CA TYR A 419 9.53 -12.48 5.95
C TYR A 419 8.10 -12.85 6.38
N LEU A 420 7.89 -13.11 7.69
CA LEU A 420 6.56 -13.40 8.24
C LEU A 420 5.58 -12.26 7.99
N PHE A 421 5.92 -11.02 8.36
CA PHE A 421 5.01 -9.88 8.25
C PHE A 421 4.81 -9.45 6.79
N ASN A 422 5.87 -9.46 5.98
CA ASN A 422 5.81 -9.15 4.56
C ASN A 422 4.88 -10.14 3.84
N ASN A 423 5.13 -11.44 3.96
CA ASN A 423 4.32 -12.46 3.27
C ASN A 423 2.90 -12.56 3.83
N THR A 424 2.69 -12.20 5.11
CA THR A 424 1.34 -12.00 5.67
C THR A 424 0.61 -10.86 4.96
N LEU A 425 1.24 -9.70 4.79
CA LEU A 425 0.67 -8.56 4.08
C LEU A 425 0.38 -8.89 2.61
N VAL A 426 1.33 -9.54 1.92
CA VAL A 426 1.14 -9.99 0.54
C VAL A 426 -0.05 -10.93 0.43
N CYS A 427 -0.17 -11.93 1.32
CA CYS A 427 -1.32 -12.83 1.33
C CYS A 427 -2.63 -12.06 1.58
N LEU A 428 -2.68 -11.16 2.56
CA LEU A 428 -3.86 -10.34 2.85
C LEU A 428 -4.25 -9.48 1.64
N TYR A 429 -3.28 -8.89 0.94
CA TYR A 429 -3.50 -8.09 -0.26
C TYR A 429 -3.96 -8.93 -1.45
N LEU A 430 -3.37 -10.11 -1.69
CA LEU A 430 -3.85 -11.05 -2.70
C LEU A 430 -5.31 -11.45 -2.46
N PHE A 431 -5.70 -11.68 -1.20
CA PHE A 431 -7.08 -11.98 -0.86
C PHE A 431 -8.01 -10.76 -1.05
N ILE A 432 -7.75 -9.66 -0.35
CA ILE A 432 -8.68 -8.53 -0.25
C ILE A 432 -8.81 -7.77 -1.59
N SER A 433 -7.76 -7.77 -2.41
CA SER A 433 -7.77 -7.19 -3.76
C SER A 433 -8.69 -7.94 -4.72
N GLY A 434 -9.23 -9.10 -4.33
CA GLY A 434 -10.35 -9.76 -5.02
C GLY A 434 -11.54 -8.83 -5.25
N ILE A 435 -11.70 -7.79 -4.42
CA ILE A 435 -12.71 -6.74 -4.62
C ILE A 435 -12.61 -6.04 -5.98
N PHE A 436 -11.40 -5.98 -6.56
CA PHE A 436 -11.13 -5.45 -7.89
C PHE A 436 -11.35 -6.53 -8.96
N LEU A 437 -12.57 -7.08 -8.97
CA LEU A 437 -13.08 -8.03 -9.98
C LEU A 437 -12.31 -9.37 -10.04
N GLY A 438 -11.54 -9.72 -9.00
CA GLY A 438 -10.69 -10.91 -9.00
C GLY A 438 -9.51 -10.86 -9.97
N ILE A 439 -9.26 -9.72 -10.64
CA ILE A 439 -8.15 -9.54 -11.59
C ILE A 439 -6.83 -9.34 -10.84
N ILE A 440 -6.84 -8.49 -9.82
CA ILE A 440 -5.62 -8.14 -9.07
C ILE A 440 -4.97 -9.35 -8.37
N PRO A 441 -5.71 -10.31 -7.77
CA PRO A 441 -5.11 -11.55 -7.26
C PRO A 441 -4.36 -12.36 -8.34
N LEU A 442 -4.87 -12.38 -9.58
CA LEU A 442 -4.22 -13.08 -10.70
C LEU A 442 -2.94 -12.37 -11.15
N ILE A 443 -2.96 -11.04 -11.23
CA ILE A 443 -1.77 -10.23 -11.53
C ILE A 443 -0.72 -10.42 -10.41
N GLY A 444 -1.17 -10.44 -9.15
CA GLY A 444 -0.31 -10.66 -8.00
C GLY A 444 0.41 -12.00 -8.02
N ILE A 445 -0.32 -13.12 -8.22
CA ILE A 445 0.32 -14.44 -8.29
C ILE A 445 1.23 -14.58 -9.53
N PHE A 446 0.86 -13.96 -10.66
CA PHE A 446 1.73 -13.88 -11.83
C PHE A 446 3.05 -13.19 -11.50
N ASN A 447 3.02 -11.99 -10.90
CA ASN A 447 4.23 -11.24 -10.58
C ASN A 447 5.13 -12.00 -9.60
N ASN A 448 4.56 -12.61 -8.56
CA ASN A 448 5.32 -13.44 -7.62
C ASN A 448 5.98 -14.64 -8.33
N SER A 449 5.28 -15.28 -9.27
CA SER A 449 5.83 -16.39 -10.05
C SER A 449 6.95 -15.93 -11.00
N VAL A 450 6.80 -14.75 -11.62
CA VAL A 450 7.83 -14.13 -12.46
C VAL A 450 9.09 -13.88 -11.63
N LEU A 451 8.98 -13.25 -10.46
CA LEU A 451 10.13 -12.95 -9.60
C LEU A 451 10.93 -14.21 -9.23
N ILE A 452 10.24 -15.27 -8.80
CA ILE A 452 10.87 -16.56 -8.50
C ILE A 452 11.57 -17.14 -9.73
N SER A 453 10.89 -17.16 -10.88
CA SER A 453 11.43 -17.77 -12.09
C SER A 453 12.56 -16.98 -12.76
N ILE A 454 12.64 -15.66 -12.58
CA ILE A 454 13.80 -14.87 -13.01
C ILE A 454 15.05 -15.37 -12.28
N MET A 455 14.97 -15.65 -10.98
CA MET A 455 16.10 -16.21 -10.22
C MET A 455 16.50 -17.60 -10.73
N PHE A 456 15.54 -18.45 -11.12
CA PHE A 456 15.82 -19.73 -11.79
C PHE A 456 16.42 -19.57 -13.20
N GLY A 457 16.12 -18.48 -13.89
CA GLY A 457 16.70 -18.18 -15.19
C GLY A 457 18.14 -17.68 -15.09
N ILE A 458 18.45 -16.89 -14.05
CA ILE A 458 19.76 -16.28 -13.86
C ILE A 458 20.75 -17.24 -13.19
N LEU A 459 20.36 -17.90 -12.10
CA LEU A 459 21.28 -18.65 -11.25
C LEU A 459 21.46 -20.11 -11.72
N PRO A 460 22.60 -20.75 -11.38
CA PRO A 460 22.79 -22.18 -11.58
C PRO A 460 21.71 -22.99 -10.85
N LEU A 461 21.25 -24.08 -11.48
CA LEU A 461 20.12 -24.87 -10.99
C LEU A 461 20.30 -25.38 -9.55
N ASN A 462 21.51 -25.82 -9.18
CA ASN A 462 21.82 -26.25 -7.81
C ASN A 462 21.64 -25.12 -6.80
N ILE A 463 22.06 -23.90 -7.14
CA ILE A 463 21.94 -22.71 -6.28
C ILE A 463 20.46 -22.30 -6.19
N SER A 464 19.73 -22.21 -7.32
CA SER A 464 18.31 -21.86 -7.31
C SER A 464 17.47 -22.85 -6.50
N ILE A 465 17.74 -24.15 -6.62
CA ILE A 465 17.05 -25.18 -5.84
C ILE A 465 17.34 -24.97 -4.35
N ALA A 466 18.61 -24.80 -3.98
CA ALA A 466 19.03 -24.62 -2.59
C ALA A 466 18.46 -23.34 -1.95
N SER A 467 18.41 -22.25 -2.72
CA SER A 467 18.00 -20.93 -2.23
C SER A 467 16.51 -20.67 -2.26
N ILE A 468 15.71 -21.42 -3.05
CA ILE A 468 14.26 -21.13 -3.20
C ILE A 468 13.40 -22.28 -2.72
N ILE A 469 13.68 -23.52 -3.14
CA ILE A 469 12.75 -24.64 -2.94
C ILE A 469 12.42 -24.95 -1.47
N PRO A 470 13.37 -24.90 -0.50
CA PRO A 470 13.09 -25.27 0.89
C PRO A 470 11.92 -24.51 1.51
N HIS A 471 11.87 -23.19 1.37
CA HIS A 471 10.78 -22.35 1.89
C HIS A 471 9.73 -22.07 0.82
N GLY A 472 10.15 -21.90 -0.44
CA GLY A 472 9.33 -21.44 -1.54
C GLY A 472 8.17 -22.36 -1.89
N ILE A 473 8.26 -23.68 -1.69
CA ILE A 473 7.10 -24.57 -1.88
C ILE A 473 5.96 -24.19 -0.93
N ILE A 474 6.28 -23.90 0.33
CA ILE A 474 5.30 -23.60 1.38
C ILE A 474 4.76 -22.19 1.22
N GLU A 475 5.64 -21.22 0.97
CA GLU A 475 5.24 -19.83 0.71
C GLU A 475 4.39 -19.72 -0.55
N PHE A 476 4.82 -20.34 -1.65
CA PHE A 476 4.09 -20.25 -2.90
C PHE A 476 2.71 -20.92 -2.80
N SER A 477 2.61 -22.02 -2.05
CA SER A 477 1.31 -22.63 -1.73
C SER A 477 0.40 -21.67 -0.96
N ALA A 478 0.96 -20.93 0.00
CA ALA A 478 0.24 -19.90 0.75
C ALA A 478 -0.26 -18.77 -0.17
N LEU A 479 0.61 -18.22 -1.01
CA LEU A 479 0.28 -17.18 -2.00
C LEU A 479 -0.80 -17.67 -2.98
N LEU A 480 -0.68 -18.90 -3.46
CA LEU A 480 -1.63 -19.52 -4.38
C LEU A 480 -3.02 -19.68 -3.75
N ILE A 481 -3.09 -20.19 -2.51
CA ILE A 481 -4.36 -20.34 -1.78
C ILE A 481 -4.99 -18.97 -1.52
N SER A 482 -4.19 -17.98 -1.09
CA SER A 482 -4.71 -16.64 -0.81
C SER A 482 -5.23 -15.95 -2.07
N SER A 483 -4.50 -16.07 -3.19
CA SER A 483 -4.93 -15.57 -4.50
C SER A 483 -6.23 -16.24 -4.97
N SER A 484 -6.35 -17.55 -4.74
CA SER A 484 -7.55 -18.33 -5.07
C SER A 484 -8.75 -17.93 -4.24
N ALA A 485 -8.56 -17.64 -2.95
CA ALA A 485 -9.59 -17.11 -2.06
C ALA A 485 -10.04 -15.71 -2.51
N GLY A 486 -9.08 -14.85 -2.90
CA GLY A 486 -9.36 -13.53 -3.49
C GLY A 486 -10.12 -13.62 -4.82
N LEU A 487 -9.73 -14.55 -5.70
CA LEU A 487 -10.44 -14.82 -6.96
C LEU A 487 -11.87 -15.32 -6.71
N LYS A 488 -12.07 -16.27 -5.77
CA LYS A 488 -13.40 -16.75 -5.36
C LYS A 488 -14.26 -15.60 -4.88
N PHE A 489 -13.74 -14.76 -3.98
CA PHE A 489 -14.43 -13.59 -3.48
C PHE A 489 -14.81 -12.62 -4.61
N GLY A 490 -13.85 -12.26 -5.48
CA GLY A 490 -14.07 -11.35 -6.60
C GLY A 490 -15.12 -11.84 -7.61
N LEU A 491 -15.10 -13.13 -7.97
CA LEU A 491 -16.07 -13.69 -8.90
C LEU A 491 -17.49 -13.72 -8.32
N HIS A 492 -17.64 -13.92 -7.01
CA HIS A 492 -18.94 -13.83 -6.34
C HIS A 492 -19.48 -12.41 -6.27
N LEU A 493 -18.60 -11.40 -6.17
CA LEU A 493 -18.98 -9.99 -6.30
C LEU A 493 -19.52 -9.66 -7.69
N ILE A 494 -18.84 -10.12 -8.75
CA ILE A 494 -19.26 -9.89 -10.14
C ILE A 494 -20.64 -10.51 -10.40
N ARG A 495 -20.88 -11.72 -9.88
CA ARG A 495 -22.15 -12.43 -10.00
C ARG A 495 -23.28 -11.83 -9.16
N ARG A 496 -23.01 -10.77 -8.38
CA ARG A 496 -23.96 -10.10 -7.48
C ARG A 496 -24.70 -11.08 -6.56
N ASN A 497 -23.97 -12.06 -6.02
CA ASN A 497 -24.54 -13.07 -5.16
C ASN A 497 -25.09 -12.44 -3.86
N SER A 498 -26.29 -12.84 -3.44
CA SER A 498 -26.94 -12.34 -2.21
C SER A 498 -26.12 -12.66 -0.95
N ASN A 499 -25.32 -13.73 -0.99
CA ASN A 499 -24.61 -14.27 0.17
C ASN A 499 -23.16 -13.77 0.26
N ILE A 500 -22.85 -12.58 -0.25
CA ILE A 500 -21.46 -12.10 -0.32
C ILE A 500 -20.75 -12.02 1.03
N ASN A 501 -21.49 -11.74 2.12
CA ASN A 501 -20.91 -11.74 3.47
C ASN A 501 -20.43 -13.13 3.90
N GLU A 502 -21.20 -14.18 3.56
CA GLU A 502 -20.84 -15.55 3.88
C GLU A 502 -19.59 -15.95 3.10
N VAL A 503 -19.55 -15.66 1.80
CA VAL A 503 -18.39 -15.90 0.94
C VAL A 503 -17.17 -15.14 1.44
N PHE A 504 -17.32 -13.88 1.82
CA PHE A 504 -16.23 -13.08 2.38
C PHE A 504 -15.72 -13.67 3.69
N ASN A 505 -16.60 -14.07 4.61
CA ASN A 505 -16.19 -14.67 5.89
C ASN A 505 -15.50 -16.02 5.69
N GLU A 506 -15.99 -16.84 4.76
CA GLU A 506 -15.39 -18.11 4.39
C GLU A 506 -13.98 -17.91 3.82
N THR A 507 -13.85 -17.04 2.82
CA THR A 507 -12.56 -16.76 2.15
C THR A 507 -11.57 -16.01 3.06
N LEU A 508 -12.05 -15.12 3.95
CA LEU A 508 -11.23 -14.49 4.98
C LEU A 508 -10.67 -15.54 5.95
N ARG A 509 -11.48 -16.52 6.38
CA ARG A 509 -11.00 -17.62 7.23
C ARG A 509 -9.91 -18.42 6.52
N VAL A 510 -10.07 -18.72 5.24
CA VAL A 510 -9.03 -19.39 4.43
C VAL A 510 -7.74 -18.55 4.42
N CYS A 511 -7.84 -17.25 4.10
CA CYS A 511 -6.69 -16.34 4.09
C CYS A 511 -5.97 -16.27 5.45
N LEU A 512 -6.72 -16.22 6.56
CA LEU A 512 -6.13 -16.22 7.91
C LEU A 512 -5.51 -17.57 8.26
N SER A 513 -6.05 -18.69 7.77
CA SER A 513 -5.49 -20.02 7.98
C SER A 513 -4.15 -20.23 7.27
N VAL A 514 -3.91 -19.51 6.16
CA VAL A 514 -2.63 -19.53 5.43
C VAL A 514 -1.46 -19.04 6.30
N LEU A 515 -1.70 -18.26 7.35
CA LEU A 515 -0.66 -17.79 8.28
C LEU A 515 0.23 -18.92 8.84
N ILE A 516 -0.32 -20.12 9.04
CA ILE A 516 0.49 -21.26 9.52
C ILE A 516 1.55 -21.65 8.49
N LEU A 517 1.21 -21.62 7.20
CA LEU A 517 2.16 -21.89 6.12
C LEU A 517 3.23 -20.79 6.06
N ILE A 518 2.83 -19.52 6.17
CA ILE A 518 3.78 -18.40 6.16
C ILE A 518 4.75 -18.45 7.34
N ILE A 519 4.28 -18.80 8.56
CA ILE A 519 5.16 -18.97 9.72
C ILE A 519 6.21 -20.06 9.46
N ILE A 520 5.80 -21.18 8.88
CA ILE A 520 6.72 -22.28 8.56
C ILE A 520 7.71 -21.85 7.46
N ALA A 521 7.22 -21.21 6.39
CA ALA A 521 8.05 -20.74 5.29
C ALA A 521 9.09 -19.72 5.76
N ALA A 522 8.68 -18.68 6.49
CA ALA A 522 9.57 -17.66 7.04
C ALA A 522 10.63 -18.25 7.98
N PHE A 523 10.27 -19.29 8.75
CA PHE A 523 11.25 -19.99 9.59
C PHE A 523 12.30 -20.75 8.74
N ILE A 524 11.86 -21.46 7.71
CA ILE A 524 12.78 -22.16 6.80
C ILE A 524 13.64 -21.16 6.03
N GLU A 525 13.08 -20.05 5.59
CA GLU A 525 13.78 -18.99 4.86
C GLU A 525 14.86 -18.32 5.71
N ALA A 526 14.55 -17.94 6.95
CA ALA A 526 15.49 -17.23 7.80
C ALA A 526 16.56 -18.14 8.44
N PHE A 527 16.22 -19.39 8.80
CA PHE A 527 17.11 -20.26 9.58
C PHE A 527 17.76 -21.40 8.78
N ILE A 528 17.10 -21.91 7.75
CA ILE A 528 17.52 -23.16 7.08
C ILE A 528 18.07 -22.89 5.67
N THR A 529 17.39 -22.04 4.89
CA THR A 529 17.73 -21.75 3.50
C THR A 529 19.17 -21.21 3.33
N PRO A 530 19.69 -20.31 4.19
CA PRO A 530 21.07 -19.84 4.08
C PRO A 530 22.09 -20.97 4.26
N ILE A 531 21.82 -21.92 5.15
CA ILE A 531 22.70 -23.07 5.42
C ILE A 531 22.73 -24.00 4.20
N ILE A 532 21.55 -24.34 3.65
CA ILE A 532 21.45 -25.22 2.47
C ILE A 532 22.13 -24.57 1.26
N THR A 533 21.91 -23.27 1.07
CA THR A 533 22.50 -22.50 -0.03
C THR A 533 24.01 -22.44 0.08
N TYR A 534 24.55 -22.19 1.28
CA TYR A 534 25.99 -22.19 1.53
C TYR A 534 26.63 -23.53 1.16
N ILE A 535 26.02 -24.66 1.55
CA ILE A 535 26.51 -26.00 1.21
C ILE A 535 26.46 -26.25 -0.31
N ALA A 536 25.43 -25.74 -1.00
CA ALA A 536 25.26 -25.93 -2.44
C ALA A 536 26.28 -25.16 -3.30
N MET A 537 26.94 -24.16 -2.73
CA MET A 537 27.96 -23.35 -3.40
C MET A 537 29.36 -23.98 -3.38
N GLY A 538 29.61 -24.95 -2.50
CA GLY A 538 30.90 -25.63 -2.35
C GLY A 538 31.69 -25.12 -1.16
#